data_AF-A0A819QCN1-F1
#
_entry.id   AF-A0A819QCN1-F1
#
_cell.length_a   1.000
_cell.length_b   1.000
_cell.length_c   1.000
_cell.angle_alpha   90.00
_cell.angle_beta   90.00
_cell.angle_gamma   90.00
#
_symmetry.space_group_name_H-M   'P 1'
#
loop_
_entity.id
_entity.type
_entity.pdbx_description
1 polymer ?
#
loop_
_entity_poly.entity_id
_entity_poly.type
_entity_poly.pdbx_seq_one_letter_code
_entity_poly.pdbx_strand_id
1 'polypeptide(L)'
;FQWRHCGAKYIDCKTDYTGQGVDQLAQLIHMIKTDPNSRRLVLCAWNVSQLSEMALPPCHVLCQFNVSSSKELSCLMYQRSCDLGLGVPFNIASYSLLTYMIAHVCNLTPGDFIYSMGDAHVYLNHVGPLNEQIEREPRPFPTLQIINKRNSIEEFTIDDFKLENYSPYGLIKMQMAV
;
A
#
# COMPACT_ATOMS: atom_id res chain seq x y z
N PHE A 1 7.87 -9.73 -4.44
CA PHE A 1 9.11 -9.97 -5.19
C PHE A 1 9.82 -8.67 -5.56
N GLN A 2 9.26 -7.82 -6.44
CA GLN A 2 9.95 -6.61 -6.93
C GLN A 2 10.42 -5.65 -5.83
N TRP A 3 9.73 -5.53 -4.69
CA TRP A 3 10.18 -4.67 -3.59
C TRP A 3 11.44 -5.16 -2.86
N ARG A 4 11.70 -6.48 -2.86
CA ARG A 4 12.80 -7.10 -2.09
C ARG A 4 13.93 -7.64 -2.97
N HIS A 5 13.59 -8.01 -4.21
CA HIS A 5 14.46 -8.71 -5.14
C HIS A 5 14.35 -8.11 -6.55
N CYS A 6 14.24 -6.78 -6.67
CA CYS A 6 14.06 -6.13 -7.97
C CYS A 6 15.18 -6.52 -8.93
N GLY A 7 14.82 -6.96 -10.13
CA GLY A 7 15.80 -7.38 -11.16
C GLY A 7 16.46 -8.73 -10.93
N ALA A 8 16.16 -9.45 -9.83
CA ALA A 8 16.56 -10.83 -9.69
C ALA A 8 15.81 -11.71 -10.71
N LYS A 9 16.49 -12.72 -11.26
CA LYS A 9 15.86 -13.71 -12.14
C LYS A 9 14.87 -14.54 -11.33
N TYR A 10 13.60 -14.52 -11.72
CA TYR A 10 12.59 -15.35 -11.08
C TYR A 10 12.73 -16.81 -11.56
N ILE A 11 12.54 -17.75 -10.64
CA ILE A 11 12.56 -19.21 -10.90
C ILE A 11 11.20 -19.79 -10.53
N ASP A 12 10.88 -19.80 -9.24
CA ASP A 12 9.58 -20.23 -8.70
C ASP A 12 9.30 -19.60 -7.32
N CYS A 13 8.18 -19.96 -6.69
CA CYS A 13 7.79 -19.46 -5.38
C CYS A 13 8.47 -20.15 -4.18
N LYS A 14 9.31 -21.17 -4.42
CA LYS A 14 9.98 -21.96 -3.37
C LYS A 14 11.47 -21.67 -3.27
N THR A 15 12.03 -21.05 -4.30
CA THR A 15 13.42 -20.63 -4.37
C THR A 15 13.72 -19.57 -3.31
N ASP A 16 14.88 -19.70 -2.65
CA ASP A 16 15.43 -18.67 -1.77
C ASP A 16 16.10 -17.56 -2.59
N TYR A 17 15.55 -16.35 -2.49
CA TYR A 17 16.05 -15.16 -3.19
C TYR A 17 16.89 -14.24 -2.28
N THR A 18 17.24 -14.68 -1.07
CA THR A 18 18.02 -13.88 -0.12
C THR A 18 19.31 -13.37 -0.76
N GLY A 19 19.53 -12.05 -0.68
CA GLY A 19 20.70 -11.39 -1.28
C GLY A 19 20.65 -11.20 -2.79
N GLN A 20 19.57 -11.60 -3.47
CA GLN A 20 19.40 -11.40 -4.91
C GLN A 20 18.58 -10.15 -5.23
N GLY A 21 18.98 -9.45 -6.30
CA GLY A 21 18.31 -8.25 -6.78
C GLY A 21 18.52 -7.04 -5.88
N VAL A 22 17.69 -6.02 -6.05
CA VAL A 22 17.70 -4.80 -5.22
C VAL A 22 16.56 -4.85 -4.21
N ASP A 23 16.93 -4.77 -2.92
CA ASP A 23 15.96 -4.62 -1.82
C ASP A 23 15.55 -3.14 -1.68
N GLN A 24 14.57 -2.74 -2.49
CA GLN A 24 14.04 -1.38 -2.50
C GLN A 24 13.44 -0.99 -1.13
N LEU A 25 12.78 -1.91 -0.43
CA LEU A 25 12.16 -1.63 0.87
C LEU A 25 13.20 -1.38 1.96
N ALA A 26 14.23 -2.22 2.05
CA ALA A 26 15.31 -2.02 3.01
C ALA A 26 16.06 -0.70 2.74
N GLN A 27 16.35 -0.41 1.47
CA GLN A 27 16.99 0.84 1.06
C GLN A 27 16.12 2.06 1.38
N LEU A 28 14.81 2.00 1.12
CA LEU A 28 13.86 3.05 1.46
C LEU A 28 13.90 3.35 2.98
N ILE A 29 13.73 2.33 3.81
CA ILE A 29 13.70 2.49 5.28
C ILE A 29 15.03 3.05 5.78
N HIS A 30 16.16 2.59 5.22
CA HIS A 30 17.47 3.14 5.54
C HIS A 30 17.55 4.64 5.18
N MET A 31 17.18 5.00 3.95
CA MET A 31 17.19 6.38 3.49
C MET A 31 16.27 7.29 4.29
N ILE A 32 15.08 6.84 4.68
CA ILE A 32 14.18 7.61 5.56
C ILE A 32 14.89 7.97 6.88
N LYS A 33 15.68 7.03 7.44
CA LYS A 33 16.39 7.24 8.70
C LYS A 33 17.63 8.13 8.56
N THR A 34 18.34 8.06 7.43
CA THR A 34 19.66 8.72 7.26
C THR A 34 19.62 9.99 6.40
N ASP A 35 18.69 10.08 5.46
CA ASP A 35 18.47 11.21 4.56
C ASP A 35 16.96 11.45 4.34
N PRO A 36 16.21 11.84 5.40
CA PRO A 36 14.74 11.98 5.34
C PRO A 36 14.25 13.03 4.32
N ASN A 37 15.10 14.00 3.97
CA ASN A 37 14.78 15.06 3.01
C ASN A 37 14.99 14.61 1.55
N SER A 38 15.41 13.36 1.34
CA SER A 38 15.64 12.82 0.01
C SER A 38 14.37 12.85 -0.81
N ARG A 39 14.46 13.40 -2.02
CA ARG A 39 13.36 13.41 -3.00
C ARG A 39 13.27 12.12 -3.82
N ARG A 40 13.96 11.06 -3.37
CA ARG A 40 14.15 9.79 -4.08
C ARG A 40 13.65 8.57 -3.30
N LEU A 41 12.85 8.81 -2.25
CA LEU A 41 12.24 7.77 -1.43
C LEU A 41 11.10 7.08 -2.20
N VAL A 42 11.43 6.10 -3.05
CA VAL A 42 10.49 5.50 -4.01
C VAL A 42 10.53 3.98 -3.93
N LEU A 43 9.36 3.34 -4.02
CA LEU A 43 9.22 1.91 -4.33
C LEU A 43 8.50 1.77 -5.67
N CYS A 44 9.04 0.93 -6.56
CA CYS A 44 8.43 0.63 -7.85
C CYS A 44 8.21 -0.88 -7.99
N ALA A 45 6.99 -1.27 -8.37
CA ALA A 45 6.65 -2.66 -8.71
C ALA A 45 6.73 -2.93 -10.21
N TRP A 46 6.77 -1.89 -11.06
CA TRP A 46 6.72 -2.02 -12.50
C TRP A 46 8.11 -2.32 -13.11
N ASN A 47 8.38 -3.60 -13.30
CA ASN A 47 9.60 -4.06 -13.96
C ASN A 47 9.30 -4.51 -15.40
N VAL A 48 9.63 -3.65 -16.37
CA VAL A 48 9.37 -3.88 -17.80
C VAL A 48 9.92 -5.22 -18.29
N SER A 49 11.11 -5.61 -17.83
CA SER A 49 11.77 -6.84 -18.27
C SER A 49 11.08 -8.12 -17.80
N GLN A 50 10.26 -8.03 -16.74
CA GLN A 50 9.63 -9.20 -16.10
C GLN A 50 8.10 -9.18 -16.19
N LEU A 51 7.48 -8.23 -16.90
CA LEU A 51 6.01 -8.13 -16.99
C LEU A 51 5.38 -9.42 -17.53
N SER A 52 6.01 -10.06 -18.50
CA SER A 52 5.52 -11.31 -19.11
C SER A 52 5.59 -12.53 -18.20
N GLU A 53 6.35 -12.46 -17.11
CA GLU A 53 6.48 -13.53 -16.11
C GLU A 53 5.41 -13.42 -15.00
N MET A 54 4.69 -12.30 -14.93
CA MET A 54 3.70 -12.03 -13.88
C MET A 54 2.32 -12.53 -14.28
N ALA A 55 1.62 -13.21 -13.36
CA ALA A 55 0.23 -13.62 -13.58
C ALA A 55 -0.70 -12.42 -13.86
N LEU A 56 -0.42 -11.27 -13.25
CA LEU A 56 -1.07 -10.00 -13.52
C LEU A 56 -0.04 -8.87 -13.34
N PRO A 57 0.11 -7.95 -14.30
CA PRO A 57 0.96 -6.77 -14.12
C PRO A 57 0.51 -5.93 -12.91
N PRO A 58 1.42 -5.33 -12.14
CA PRO A 58 1.07 -4.58 -10.93
C PRO A 58 0.08 -3.46 -11.22
N CYS A 59 -1.03 -3.40 -10.47
CA CYS A 59 -1.97 -2.27 -10.56
C CYS A 59 -1.39 -1.03 -9.87
N HIS A 60 -0.96 -1.18 -8.61
CA HIS A 60 -0.27 -0.14 -7.83
C HIS A 60 1.21 -0.13 -8.24
N VAL A 61 1.54 0.79 -9.15
CA VAL A 61 2.79 0.79 -9.94
C VAL A 61 3.95 1.29 -9.11
N LEU A 62 3.75 2.41 -8.42
CA LEU A 62 4.82 3.16 -7.74
C LEU A 62 4.25 3.88 -6.52
N CYS A 63 5.03 3.94 -5.44
CA CYS A 63 4.79 4.88 -4.36
C CYS A 63 6.06 5.69 -4.04
N GLN A 64 5.85 6.95 -3.66
CA GLN A 64 6.87 7.88 -3.22
C GLN A 64 6.55 8.35 -1.81
N PHE A 65 7.56 8.39 -0.95
CA PHE A 65 7.44 8.86 0.42
C PHE A 65 8.09 10.23 0.60
N ASN A 66 7.61 10.98 1.57
CA ASN A 66 8.16 12.28 1.95
C ASN A 66 8.13 12.42 3.47
N VAL A 67 9.21 12.91 4.06
CA VAL A 67 9.28 13.24 5.48
C VAL A 67 9.19 14.75 5.64
N SER A 68 8.21 15.23 6.41
CA SER A 68 8.03 16.65 6.69
C SER A 68 9.01 17.16 7.77
N SER A 69 9.09 18.48 7.92
CA SER A 69 9.81 19.10 9.04
C SER A 69 9.20 18.78 10.41
N SER A 70 7.90 18.47 10.46
CA SER A 70 7.18 17.98 11.66
C SER A 70 7.41 16.50 11.96
N LYS A 71 8.27 15.81 11.20
CA LYS A 71 8.55 14.36 11.31
C LYS A 71 7.33 13.47 10.99
N GLU A 72 6.50 13.93 10.08
CA GLU A 72 5.40 13.13 9.52
C GLU A 72 5.86 12.46 8.22
N LEU A 73 5.50 11.19 8.04
CA LEU A 73 5.74 10.44 6.81
C LEU A 73 4.47 10.41 5.97
N SER A 74 4.49 11.08 4.82
CA SER A 74 3.42 11.02 3.83
C SER A 74 3.78 10.05 2.70
N CYS A 75 2.76 9.45 2.08
CA CYS A 75 2.90 8.51 0.97
C CYS A 75 2.03 8.96 -0.21
N LEU A 76 2.65 9.17 -1.37
CA LEU A 76 1.96 9.23 -2.65
C LEU A 76 2.00 7.86 -3.31
N MET A 77 0.86 7.39 -3.83
CA MET A 77 0.79 6.15 -4.61
C MET A 77 0.14 6.42 -5.97
N TYR A 78 0.75 5.90 -7.04
CA TYR A 78 0.18 5.89 -8.38
C TYR A 78 -0.28 4.48 -8.76
N GLN A 79 -1.56 4.37 -9.13
CA GLN A 79 -2.18 3.13 -9.59
C GLN A 79 -2.65 3.28 -11.03
N ARG A 80 -2.21 2.38 -11.93
CA ARG A 80 -2.55 2.46 -13.35
C ARG A 80 -4.01 2.10 -13.66
N SER A 81 -4.63 1.26 -12.84
CA SER A 81 -5.95 0.65 -13.07
C SER A 81 -6.64 0.44 -11.73
N CYS A 82 -7.79 1.07 -11.55
CA CYS A 82 -8.46 1.28 -10.28
C CYS A 82 -9.92 0.82 -10.38
N ASP A 83 -10.18 -0.41 -9.95
CA ASP A 83 -11.52 -0.89 -9.68
C ASP A 83 -12.09 -0.14 -8.47
N LEU A 84 -13.02 0.78 -8.71
CA LEU A 84 -13.62 1.62 -7.67
C LEU A 84 -14.51 0.83 -6.70
N GLY A 85 -15.06 -0.32 -7.12
CA GLY A 85 -15.96 -1.13 -6.31
C GLY A 85 -15.22 -2.01 -5.31
N LEU A 86 -14.21 -2.74 -5.76
CA LEU A 86 -13.47 -3.68 -4.91
C LEU A 86 -12.06 -3.19 -4.61
N GLY A 87 -11.24 -2.94 -5.63
CA GLY A 87 -9.81 -2.68 -5.46
C GLY A 87 -9.49 -1.43 -4.64
N VAL A 88 -10.08 -0.29 -4.99
CA VAL A 88 -9.74 1.02 -4.43
C VAL A 88 -9.92 1.09 -2.90
N PRO A 89 -11.03 0.63 -2.30
CA PRO A 89 -11.16 0.56 -0.84
C PRO A 89 -10.03 -0.23 -0.16
N PHE A 90 -9.64 -1.38 -0.71
CA PHE A 90 -8.51 -2.16 -0.20
C PHE A 90 -7.18 -1.44 -0.39
N ASN A 91 -6.96 -0.79 -1.54
CA ASN A 91 -5.73 -0.08 -1.82
C ASN A 91 -5.52 1.12 -0.87
N ILE A 92 -6.60 1.85 -0.54
CA ILE A 92 -6.57 2.94 0.44
C ILE A 92 -6.12 2.43 1.82
N ALA A 93 -6.76 1.37 2.32
CA ALA A 93 -6.43 0.80 3.63
C ALA A 93 -5.01 0.21 3.64
N SER A 94 -4.63 -0.50 2.59
CA SER A 94 -3.33 -1.18 2.48
C SER A 94 -2.16 -0.19 2.48
N TYR A 95 -2.23 0.89 1.70
CA TYR A 95 -1.13 1.86 1.61
C TYR A 95 -1.13 2.85 2.79
N SER A 96 -2.30 3.14 3.38
CA SER A 96 -2.36 3.80 4.68
C SER A 96 -1.65 2.98 5.75
N LEU A 97 -1.94 1.68 5.85
CA LEU A 97 -1.28 0.77 6.79
C LEU A 97 0.24 0.69 6.55
N LEU A 98 0.68 0.55 5.30
CA LEU A 98 2.10 0.54 4.95
C LEU A 98 2.80 1.83 5.42
N THR A 99 2.14 2.97 5.24
CA THR A 99 2.65 4.28 5.70
C THR A 99 2.79 4.30 7.23
N TYR A 100 1.80 3.80 7.97
CA TYR A 100 1.87 3.65 9.42
C TYR A 100 3.04 2.75 9.85
N MET A 101 3.22 1.59 9.20
CA MET A 101 4.29 0.65 9.52
C MET A 101 5.67 1.25 9.27
N ILE A 102 5.88 1.91 8.13
CA ILE A 102 7.16 2.55 7.80
C ILE A 102 7.43 3.74 8.74
N ALA A 103 6.42 4.56 9.02
CA ALA A 103 6.55 5.67 9.97
C ALA A 103 6.99 5.14 11.34
N HIS A 104 6.34 4.09 11.84
CA HIS A 104 6.63 3.47 13.13
C HIS A 104 8.08 2.99 13.23
N VAL A 105 8.55 2.17 12.28
CA VAL A 105 9.93 1.62 12.34
C VAL A 105 11.00 2.68 12.08
N CYS A 106 10.61 3.86 11.59
CA CYS A 106 11.45 5.03 11.40
C CYS A 106 11.33 6.08 12.52
N ASN A 107 10.54 5.83 13.57
CA ASN A 107 10.23 6.79 14.64
C ASN A 107 9.65 8.12 14.13
N LEU A 108 8.73 8.03 13.16
CA LEU A 108 7.96 9.13 12.59
C LEU A 108 6.48 8.93 12.91
N THR A 109 5.68 9.97 12.71
CA THR A 109 4.21 9.89 12.74
C THR A 109 3.67 9.72 11.31
N PRO A 110 2.53 9.02 11.10
CA PRO A 110 1.91 8.97 9.79
C PRO A 110 1.37 10.35 9.40
N GLY A 111 1.66 10.78 8.18
CA GLY A 111 1.10 11.98 7.56
C GLY A 111 0.01 11.64 6.54
N ASP A 112 0.03 12.34 5.41
CA ASP A 112 -0.99 12.18 4.37
C ASP A 112 -0.76 10.95 3.50
N PHE A 113 -1.84 10.27 3.13
CA PHE A 113 -1.86 9.33 2.03
C PHE A 113 -2.50 9.98 0.80
N ILE A 114 -1.72 10.19 -0.25
CA ILE A 114 -2.13 10.79 -1.52
C ILE A 114 -2.27 9.69 -2.57
N TYR A 115 -3.48 9.52 -3.10
CA TYR A 115 -3.77 8.47 -4.06
C TYR A 115 -4.03 9.05 -5.46
N SER A 116 -3.08 8.82 -6.38
CA SER A 116 -3.20 9.15 -7.80
C SER A 116 -3.68 7.93 -8.61
N MET A 117 -4.78 8.10 -9.32
CA MET A 117 -5.41 7.05 -10.13
C MET A 117 -5.24 7.34 -11.62
N GLY A 118 -4.84 6.33 -12.38
CA GLY A 118 -4.84 6.32 -13.85
C GLY A 118 -6.24 6.03 -14.38
N ASP A 119 -6.45 4.82 -14.88
CA ASP A 119 -7.79 4.35 -15.30
C ASP A 119 -8.63 4.03 -14.06
N ALA A 120 -9.53 4.94 -13.68
CA ALA A 120 -10.53 4.74 -12.64
C ALA A 120 -11.86 4.32 -13.27
N HIS A 121 -12.34 3.12 -12.93
CA HIS A 121 -13.50 2.51 -13.57
C HIS A 121 -14.42 1.80 -12.58
N VAL A 122 -15.66 1.64 -13.01
CA VAL A 122 -16.71 0.85 -12.35
C VAL A 122 -17.12 -0.28 -13.28
N TYR A 123 -17.08 -1.52 -12.79
CA TYR A 123 -17.63 -2.64 -13.53
C TYR A 123 -19.17 -2.56 -13.60
N LEU A 124 -19.76 -2.97 -14.72
CA LEU A 124 -21.21 -2.87 -14.92
C LEU A 124 -22.01 -3.63 -13.86
N ASN A 125 -21.52 -4.77 -13.40
CA ASN A 125 -22.14 -5.56 -12.33
C ASN A 125 -21.99 -4.92 -10.92
N HIS A 126 -21.23 -3.83 -10.78
CA HIS A 126 -21.08 -3.08 -9.53
C HIS A 126 -21.95 -1.82 -9.48
N VAL A 127 -22.56 -1.39 -10.59
CA VAL A 127 -23.36 -0.15 -10.64
C VAL A 127 -24.50 -0.16 -9.62
N GLY A 128 -25.29 -1.25 -9.56
CA GLY A 128 -26.37 -1.38 -8.58
C GLY A 128 -25.87 -1.34 -7.12
N PRO A 129 -24.93 -2.21 -6.73
CA PRO A 129 -24.29 -2.17 -5.41
C PRO A 129 -23.69 -0.80 -5.03
N LEU A 130 -23.02 -0.12 -5.95
CA LEU A 130 -22.42 1.19 -5.70
C LEU A 130 -23.46 2.30 -5.57
N ASN A 131 -24.56 2.23 -6.33
CA ASN A 131 -25.68 3.14 -6.14
C ASN A 131 -26.28 3.00 -4.74
N GLU A 132 -26.36 1.79 -4.17
CA GLU A 132 -26.75 1.61 -2.77
C GLU A 132 -25.73 2.25 -1.81
N GLN A 133 -24.43 2.16 -2.12
CA GLN A 133 -23.37 2.69 -1.27
C GLN A 133 -23.39 4.22 -1.18
N ILE A 134 -23.61 4.92 -2.30
CA ILE A 134 -23.56 6.40 -2.34
C ILE A 134 -24.74 7.09 -1.64
N GLU A 135 -25.83 6.37 -1.38
CA GLU A 135 -26.96 6.86 -0.58
C GLU A 135 -26.67 6.85 0.94
N ARG A 136 -25.55 6.24 1.37
CA ARG A 136 -25.19 6.15 2.79
C ARG A 136 -24.38 7.37 3.21
N GLU A 137 -24.87 8.13 4.19
CA GLU A 137 -24.11 9.23 4.78
C GLU A 137 -22.82 8.72 5.45
N PRO A 138 -21.64 9.24 5.10
CA PRO A 138 -20.38 8.85 5.71
C PRO A 138 -20.39 9.04 7.24
N ARG A 139 -19.87 8.04 7.95
CA ARG A 139 -19.62 8.10 9.40
C ARG A 139 -18.18 8.52 9.67
N PRO A 140 -17.85 8.98 10.89
CA PRO A 140 -16.46 9.23 11.27
C PRO A 140 -15.56 8.03 10.97
N PHE A 141 -14.35 8.30 10.47
CA PHE A 141 -13.36 7.26 10.23
C PHE A 141 -12.94 6.58 11.54
N PRO A 142 -12.58 5.28 11.50
CA PRO A 142 -11.94 4.63 12.63
C PRO A 142 -10.54 5.18 12.86
N THR A 143 -9.95 4.82 13.99
CA THR A 143 -8.54 5.07 14.29
C THR A 143 -7.78 3.75 14.32
N LEU A 144 -6.63 3.70 13.65
CA LEU A 144 -5.72 2.57 13.70
C LEU A 144 -4.57 2.90 14.66
N GLN A 145 -4.28 2.00 15.60
CA GLN A 145 -3.14 2.12 16.50
C GLN A 145 -2.20 0.93 16.32
N ILE A 146 -0.89 1.21 16.31
CA ILE A 146 0.15 0.18 16.48
C ILE A 146 0.43 0.08 17.98
N ILE A 147 0.07 -1.05 18.59
CA ILE A 147 0.09 -1.21 20.05
C ILE A 147 1.40 -1.82 20.58
N ASN A 148 2.16 -2.47 19.70
CA ASN A 148 3.45 -3.08 20.05
C ASN A 148 4.59 -2.40 19.30
N LYS A 149 5.70 -2.17 20.01
CA LYS A 149 6.89 -1.60 19.38
C LYS A 149 7.65 -2.69 18.60
N ARG A 150 7.70 -2.54 17.28
CA ARG A 150 8.58 -3.29 16.36
C ARG A 150 9.78 -2.45 15.92
N ASN A 151 10.92 -3.09 15.70
CA ASN A 151 12.15 -2.44 15.23
C ASN A 151 12.39 -2.66 13.74
N SER A 152 11.82 -3.73 13.18
CA SER A 152 11.86 -4.06 11.75
C SER A 152 10.45 -4.19 11.20
N ILE A 153 10.28 -3.87 9.92
CA ILE A 153 8.98 -3.91 9.24
C ILE A 153 8.48 -5.35 9.05
N GLU A 154 9.39 -6.32 9.05
CA GLU A 154 9.11 -7.75 8.93
C GLU A 154 8.61 -8.38 10.25
N GLU A 155 8.80 -7.73 11.38
CA GLU A 155 8.39 -8.24 12.69
C GLU A 155 6.89 -8.04 12.97
N PHE A 156 6.20 -7.26 12.14
CA PHE A 156 4.78 -6.98 12.35
C PHE A 156 3.92 -8.22 12.16
N THR A 157 2.98 -8.38 13.08
CA THR A 157 1.94 -9.42 13.09
C THR A 157 0.57 -8.75 13.23
N ILE A 158 -0.50 -9.50 12.97
CA ILE A 158 -1.87 -8.96 13.06
C ILE A 158 -2.20 -8.42 14.47
N ASP A 159 -1.63 -9.03 15.51
CA ASP A 159 -1.85 -8.66 16.91
C ASP A 159 -1.18 -7.33 17.29
N ASP A 160 -0.36 -6.75 16.41
CA ASP A 160 0.26 -5.45 16.64
C ASP A 160 -0.66 -4.27 16.31
N PHE A 161 -1.82 -4.53 15.71
CA PHE A 161 -2.73 -3.51 15.21
C PHE A 161 -4.08 -3.54 15.94
N LYS A 162 -4.52 -2.38 16.41
CA LYS A 162 -5.83 -2.20 17.01
C LYS A 162 -6.64 -1.19 16.19
N LEU A 163 -7.78 -1.64 15.65
CA LEU A 163 -8.74 -0.79 14.97
C LEU A 163 -9.83 -0.38 15.96
N GLU A 164 -9.97 0.92 16.20
CA GLU A 164 -10.93 1.47 17.15
C GLU A 164 -11.98 2.31 16.42
N ASN A 165 -13.19 2.36 16.99
CA ASN A 165 -14.30 3.17 16.50
C ASN A 165 -14.74 2.85 15.05
N TYR A 166 -14.48 1.64 14.58
CA TYR A 166 -14.96 1.20 13.26
C TYR A 166 -16.44 0.78 13.34
N SER A 167 -17.32 1.68 12.90
CA SER A 167 -18.77 1.48 12.88
C SER A 167 -19.33 1.60 11.45
N PRO A 168 -19.03 0.65 10.55
CA PRO A 168 -19.47 0.70 9.15
C PRO A 168 -20.98 0.42 9.00
N TYR A 169 -21.51 0.68 7.82
CA TYR A 169 -22.80 0.13 7.40
C TYR A 169 -22.70 -1.37 7.08
N GLY A 170 -23.84 -2.02 6.82
CA GLY A 170 -23.88 -3.43 6.41
C GLY A 170 -23.10 -3.70 5.12
N LEU A 171 -22.54 -4.91 5.01
CA LEU A 171 -21.75 -5.36 3.86
C LEU A 171 -22.55 -5.24 2.56
N ILE A 172 -21.95 -4.64 1.54
CA ILE A 172 -22.43 -4.68 0.15
C ILE A 172 -21.60 -5.73 -0.59
N LYS A 173 -22.27 -6.73 -1.17
CA LYS A 173 -21.60 -7.81 -1.91
C LYS A 173 -21.40 -7.40 -3.36
N MET A 174 -20.16 -7.45 -3.83
CA MET A 174 -19.78 -7.25 -5.24
C MET A 174 -18.95 -8.45 -5.71
N GLN A 175 -19.17 -8.89 -6.95
CA GLN A 175 -18.43 -10.01 -7.55
C GLN A 175 -17.22 -9.49 -8.31
N MET A 176 -16.04 -10.09 -8.13
CA MET A 176 -14.87 -9.77 -8.95
C MET A 176 -15.15 -10.05 -10.43
N ALA A 177 -14.76 -9.12 -11.30
CA ALA A 177 -14.64 -9.42 -12.71
C ALA A 177 -13.40 -10.32 -12.91
N VAL A 178 -13.58 -11.41 -13.66
CA VAL A 178 -12.51 -12.33 -14.07
C VAL A 178 -12.07 -11.99 -15.47
#